data_AF-A0A3A8GRM7-F1
#
_entry.id   AF-A0A3A8GRM7-F1
#
_cell.length_a   1.000
_cell.length_b   1.000
_cell.length_c   1.000
_cell.angle_alpha   90.00
_cell.angle_beta   90.00
_cell.angle_gamma   90.00
#
_symmetry.space_group_name_H-M   'P 1'
#
loop_
_entity.id
_entity.type
_entity.pdbx_description
1 polymer ?
#
loop_
_entity_poly.entity_id
_entity_poly.type
_entity_poly.pdbx_seq_one_letter_code
_entity_poly.pdbx_strand_id
1 'polypeptide(L)'
;MFSVIEKAPIVSEAVAKIFKTLASDNVQLFPVLIDGEPERYFVVNATKVIDCIDEARCREVHHYDEDDHPPELEGEYNWIYGLRIDPSKTEGAHVFRPKRFKTAFIVSEDVKSALEAVGNLGVSFERVTGPS
;
A
#
# COMPACT_ATOMS: atom_id res chain seq x y z
N MET A 1 7.55 15.97 9.62
CA MET A 1 6.80 15.96 8.35
C MET A 1 5.84 14.77 8.38
N PHE A 2 4.52 14.97 8.22
CA PHE A 2 3.51 13.89 8.24
C PHE A 2 3.52 13.11 6.90
N SER A 3 4.64 12.45 6.60
CA SER A 3 4.87 11.75 5.31
C SER A 3 3.87 10.60 5.03
N VAL A 4 3.22 10.05 6.06
CA VAL A 4 2.42 8.82 5.91
C VAL A 4 1.03 9.05 5.29
N ILE A 5 0.46 10.26 5.39
CA ILE A 5 -0.88 10.54 4.84
C ILE A 5 -0.83 10.77 3.33
N GLU A 6 0.27 11.27 2.77
CA GLU A 6 0.37 11.63 1.34
C GLU A 6 0.14 10.44 0.37
N LYS A 7 0.23 9.21 0.87
CA LYS A 7 0.02 7.98 0.07
C LYS A 7 -1.08 7.08 0.61
N ALA A 8 -1.87 7.55 1.57
CA ALA A 8 -3.03 6.81 2.05
C ALA A 8 -4.18 6.96 1.04
N PRO A 9 -4.76 5.87 0.52
CA PRO A 9 -5.89 5.95 -0.40
C PRO A 9 -7.07 6.68 0.26
N ILE A 10 -7.68 7.62 -0.47
CA ILE A 10 -8.99 8.17 -0.13
C ILE A 10 -10.01 7.46 -1.02
N VAL A 11 -11.02 6.86 -0.41
CA VAL A 11 -11.93 5.95 -1.10
C VAL A 11 -13.39 6.29 -0.80
N SER A 12 -14.27 5.97 -1.75
CA SER A 12 -15.72 6.08 -1.56
C SER A 12 -16.22 5.07 -0.53
N GLU A 13 -17.45 5.27 -0.05
CA GLU A 13 -18.10 4.34 0.88
C GLU A 13 -18.19 2.89 0.33
N ALA A 14 -18.40 2.72 -0.98
CA ALA A 14 -18.47 1.40 -1.61
C ALA A 14 -17.14 0.64 -1.49
N VAL A 15 -16.01 1.32 -1.73
CA VAL A 15 -14.68 0.75 -1.60
C VAL A 15 -14.31 0.54 -0.13
N ALA A 16 -14.68 1.46 0.76
CA ALA A 16 -14.48 1.31 2.20
C ALA A 16 -15.15 0.03 2.75
N LYS A 17 -16.34 -0.33 2.24
CA LYS A 17 -17.05 -1.57 2.62
C LYS A 17 -16.28 -2.83 2.23
N ILE A 18 -15.54 -2.82 1.12
CA ILE A 18 -14.70 -3.96 0.72
C ILE A 18 -13.60 -4.19 1.75
N PHE A 19 -12.84 -3.14 2.08
CA PHE A 19 -11.79 -3.25 3.09
C PHE A 19 -12.34 -3.67 4.46
N LYS A 20 -13.50 -3.13 4.85
CA LYS A 20 -14.17 -3.54 6.08
C LYS A 20 -14.58 -5.01 6.09
N THR A 21 -14.94 -5.57 4.93
CA THR A 21 -15.42 -6.95 4.82
C THR A 21 -14.28 -7.96 4.73
N LEU A 22 -13.25 -7.65 3.95
CA LEU A 22 -12.18 -8.59 3.59
C LEU A 22 -10.89 -8.41 4.41
N ALA A 23 -10.71 -7.25 5.04
CA ALA A 23 -9.44 -6.87 5.65
C ALA A 23 -9.62 -5.99 6.90
N SER A 24 -10.70 -6.17 7.67
CA SER A 24 -11.00 -5.34 8.86
C SER A 24 -9.86 -5.30 9.87
N ASP A 25 -9.12 -6.40 10.04
CA ASP A 25 -8.02 -6.49 10.98
C ASP A 25 -6.72 -5.87 10.45
N ASN A 26 -6.71 -5.44 9.19
CA ASN A 26 -5.54 -4.91 8.49
C ASN A 26 -5.70 -3.43 8.10
N VAL A 27 -6.89 -2.85 8.28
CA VAL A 27 -7.14 -1.45 7.96
C VAL A 27 -7.83 -0.69 9.10
N GLN A 28 -7.59 0.61 9.15
CA GLN A 28 -8.46 1.58 9.77
C GLN A 28 -9.09 2.44 8.68
N LEU A 29 -10.38 2.77 8.86
CA LEU A 29 -11.14 3.61 7.94
C LEU A 29 -11.54 4.88 8.68
N PHE A 30 -10.96 6.00 8.28
CA PHE A 30 -11.25 7.31 8.88
C PHE A 30 -12.19 8.09 7.98
N PRO A 31 -13.42 8.41 8.42
CA PRO A 31 -14.32 9.23 7.62
C PRO A 31 -13.73 10.62 7.42
N VAL A 32 -13.82 11.13 6.19
CA VAL A 32 -13.37 12.47 5.82
C VAL A 32 -14.43 13.19 4.98
N LEU A 33 -14.42 14.51 5.05
CA LEU A 33 -15.23 15.37 4.19
C LEU A 33 -14.32 15.90 3.08
N ILE A 34 -14.80 15.84 1.84
CA ILE A 34 -14.13 16.43 0.68
C ILE A 34 -14.98 17.63 0.26
N ASP A 35 -14.35 18.80 0.14
CA ASP A 35 -15.06 20.02 -0.26
C ASP A 35 -15.64 19.86 -1.68
N GLY A 36 -16.89 20.28 -1.87
CA GLY A 36 -17.62 20.11 -3.13
C GLY A 36 -18.18 18.71 -3.40
N GLU A 37 -17.85 17.69 -2.59
CA GLU A 37 -18.35 16.32 -2.75
C GLU A 37 -19.43 15.98 -1.72
N PRO A 38 -20.66 15.63 -2.14
CA PRO A 38 -21.74 15.30 -1.22
C PRO A 38 -21.67 13.86 -0.67
N GLU A 39 -20.86 13.00 -1.28
CA GLU A 39 -20.71 11.60 -0.88
C GLU A 39 -19.75 11.42 0.31
N ARG A 40 -19.84 10.26 0.98
CA ARG A 40 -18.94 9.91 2.09
C ARG A 40 -17.65 9.29 1.58
N TYR A 41 -16.53 9.84 2.05
CA TYR A 41 -15.20 9.34 1.77
C TYR A 41 -14.47 8.90 3.03
N PHE A 42 -13.47 8.04 2.83
CA PHE A 42 -12.68 7.48 3.91
C PHE A 42 -11.21 7.48 3.52
N VAL A 43 -10.34 7.87 4.44
CA VAL A 43 -8.92 7.54 4.37
C VAL A 43 -8.75 6.08 4.79
N VAL A 44 -8.07 5.29 3.96
CA VAL A 44 -7.70 3.90 4.27
C VAL A 44 -6.29 3.86 4.80
N ASN A 45 -6.14 3.56 6.09
CA ASN A 45 -4.85 3.36 6.72
C ASN A 45 -4.58 1.86 6.86
N ALA A 46 -3.50 1.35 6.28
CA ALA A 46 -3.03 0.00 6.56
C ALA A 46 -2.38 -0.06 7.95
N THR A 47 -2.79 -1.02 8.78
CA THR A 47 -2.31 -1.15 10.17
C THR A 47 -1.07 -2.03 10.29
N LYS A 48 -0.70 -2.74 9.22
CA LYS A 48 0.43 -3.66 9.16
C LYS A 48 1.56 -3.07 8.33
N VAL A 49 2.76 -3.11 8.89
CA VAL A 49 4.03 -2.77 8.22
C VAL A 49 4.94 -3.98 8.28
N ILE A 50 5.35 -4.50 7.12
CA ILE A 50 6.00 -5.82 7.01
C ILE A 50 7.33 -5.71 6.26
N ASP A 51 8.39 -6.33 6.78
CA ASP A 51 9.69 -6.40 6.11
C ASP A 51 9.75 -7.57 5.12
N CYS A 52 9.06 -7.41 3.99
CA CYS A 52 8.85 -8.47 3.01
C CYS A 52 9.49 -8.23 1.65
N ILE A 53 10.22 -7.14 1.43
CA ILE A 53 10.80 -6.83 0.11
C ILE A 53 11.86 -7.88 -0.23
N ASP A 54 11.76 -8.44 -1.43
CA ASP A 54 12.77 -9.33 -1.99
C ASP A 54 13.57 -8.56 -3.04
N GLU A 55 14.60 -7.87 -2.54
CA GLU A 55 15.44 -6.98 -3.34
C GLU A 55 16.09 -7.69 -4.53
N ALA A 56 16.49 -8.95 -4.37
CA ALA A 56 17.12 -9.74 -5.41
C ALA A 56 16.19 -10.06 -6.60
N ARG A 57 14.87 -10.00 -6.38
CA ARG A 57 13.86 -10.21 -7.41
C ARG A 57 13.23 -8.92 -7.95
N CYS A 58 13.49 -7.78 -7.30
CA CYS A 58 13.07 -6.48 -7.84
C CYS A 58 13.79 -6.20 -9.17
N ARG A 59 13.13 -5.48 -10.08
CA ARG A 59 13.75 -5.15 -11.38
C ARG A 59 14.91 -4.18 -11.21
N GLU A 60 14.73 -3.16 -10.38
CA GLU A 60 15.73 -2.13 -10.13
C GLU A 60 15.44 -1.47 -8.78
N VAL A 61 16.49 -1.23 -8.00
CA VAL A 61 16.39 -0.71 -6.64
C VAL A 61 17.37 0.44 -6.49
N HIS A 62 16.84 1.59 -6.08
CA HIS A 62 17.57 2.82 -5.82
C HIS A 62 17.62 3.02 -4.32
N HIS A 63 18.83 3.07 -3.77
CA HIS A 63 19.09 3.41 -2.38
C HIS A 63 19.41 4.89 -2.28
N TYR A 64 19.20 5.47 -1.10
CA TYR A 64 19.84 6.76 -0.80
C TYR A 64 21.35 6.55 -0.64
N ASP A 65 22.13 7.61 -0.87
CA ASP A 65 23.56 7.58 -0.58
C ASP A 65 23.79 7.38 0.92
N GLU A 66 24.71 6.48 1.29
CA GLU A 66 24.95 6.11 2.69
C GLU A 66 25.33 7.33 3.56
N ASP A 67 26.08 8.26 2.99
CA ASP A 67 26.54 9.48 3.67
C ASP A 67 25.64 10.71 3.42
N ASP A 68 24.67 10.63 2.50
CA ASP A 68 23.82 11.76 2.09
C ASP A 68 22.35 11.33 1.93
N HIS A 69 21.70 11.11 3.06
CA HIS A 69 20.27 10.82 3.15
C HIS A 69 19.62 11.61 4.29
N PRO A 70 18.32 11.97 4.17
CA PRO A 70 17.58 12.53 5.29
C PRO A 70 17.57 11.54 6.47
N PRO A 71 17.84 11.97 7.72
CA PRO A 71 17.90 11.07 8.88
C PRO A 71 16.65 10.20 9.07
N GLU A 72 15.47 10.69 8.67
CA GLU A 72 14.22 9.94 8.74
C GLU A 72 14.07 8.83 7.69
N LEU A 73 14.98 8.75 6.71
CA LEU A 73 14.99 7.78 5.61
C LEU A 73 16.19 6.83 5.65
N GLU A 74 16.94 6.81 6.75
CA GLU A 74 18.07 5.87 6.92
C GLU A 74 17.62 4.42 6.72
N GLY A 75 18.26 3.73 5.78
CA GLY A 75 17.95 2.34 5.43
C GLY A 75 16.62 2.13 4.69
N GLU A 76 15.91 3.19 4.29
CA GLU A 76 14.74 3.13 3.41
C GLU A 76 15.18 3.12 1.94
N TYR A 77 14.33 2.56 1.07
CA TYR A 77 14.54 2.62 -0.37
C TYR A 77 14.12 3.99 -0.90
N ASN A 78 14.97 4.63 -1.72
CA ASN A 78 14.61 5.84 -2.45
C ASN A 78 13.51 5.53 -3.48
N TRP A 79 13.77 4.52 -4.32
CA TRP A 79 12.81 4.07 -5.33
C TRP A 79 12.99 2.60 -5.68
N ILE A 80 11.91 1.94 -6.09
CA ILE A 80 11.93 0.57 -6.59
C ILE A 80 11.11 0.52 -7.88
N TYR A 81 11.70 -0.01 -8.94
CA TYR A 81 10.96 -0.43 -10.12
C TYR A 81 10.75 -1.95 -10.10
N GLY A 82 9.55 -2.40 -10.51
CA GLY A 82 9.22 -3.82 -10.55
C GLY A 82 9.31 -4.46 -9.16
N LEU A 83 8.61 -3.89 -8.17
CA LEU A 83 8.64 -4.33 -6.79
C LEU A 83 8.31 -5.83 -6.68
N ARG A 84 9.12 -6.59 -5.96
CA ARG A 84 8.84 -7.97 -5.59
C ARG A 84 8.93 -8.16 -4.08
N ILE A 85 8.05 -9.03 -3.57
CA ILE A 85 8.02 -9.40 -2.16
C ILE A 85 8.24 -10.89 -1.98
N ASP A 86 8.71 -11.29 -0.81
CA ASP A 86 8.67 -12.64 -0.29
C ASP A 86 7.29 -12.89 0.37
N PRO A 87 6.39 -13.66 -0.26
CA PRO A 87 5.05 -13.91 0.28
C PRO A 87 5.08 -14.69 1.60
N SER A 88 6.17 -15.42 1.90
CA SER A 88 6.27 -16.18 3.16
C SER A 88 6.36 -15.26 4.39
N LYS A 89 6.76 -14.00 4.19
CA LYS A 89 6.91 -13.00 5.26
C LYS A 89 5.65 -12.19 5.54
N THR A 90 4.57 -12.36 4.77
CA THR A 90 3.36 -11.51 4.89
C THR A 90 2.43 -11.93 6.02
N GLU A 91 2.68 -13.08 6.64
CA GLU A 91 1.85 -13.65 7.72
C GLU A 91 0.35 -13.75 7.35
N GLY A 92 0.06 -13.88 6.05
CA GLY A 92 -1.33 -13.93 5.55
C GLY A 92 -2.07 -12.59 5.58
N ALA A 93 -1.38 -11.46 5.80
CA ALA A 93 -2.01 -10.14 5.77
C ALA A 93 -2.63 -9.84 4.39
N HIS A 94 -3.90 -9.43 4.38
CA HIS A 94 -4.64 -9.05 3.19
C HIS A 94 -4.33 -7.62 2.74
N VAL A 95 -3.91 -6.74 3.64
CA VAL A 95 -3.52 -5.35 3.36
C VAL A 95 -2.33 -4.94 4.24
N PHE A 96 -1.28 -4.38 3.66
CA PHE A 96 -0.11 -3.90 4.42
C PHE A 96 0.76 -2.93 3.61
N ARG A 97 1.71 -2.28 4.28
CA ARG A 97 2.80 -1.52 3.65
C ARG A 97 4.16 -2.23 3.85
N PRO A 98 5.05 -2.24 2.86
CA PRO A 98 6.42 -2.70 3.08
C PRO A 98 7.18 -1.76 4.03
N LYS A 99 8.00 -2.33 4.92
CA LYS A 99 8.71 -1.58 5.99
C LYS A 99 9.60 -0.46 5.47
N ARG A 100 10.41 -0.76 4.45
CA ARG A 100 11.43 0.12 3.87
C ARG A 100 11.01 0.84 2.59
N PHE A 101 9.77 0.66 2.14
CA PHE A 101 9.22 1.30 0.94
C PHE A 101 7.73 1.58 1.12
N LYS A 102 7.43 2.52 2.02
CA LYS A 102 6.06 2.85 2.45
C LYS A 102 5.21 3.47 1.34
N THR A 103 5.79 3.77 0.18
CA THR A 103 5.08 4.17 -1.04
C THR A 103 4.06 3.14 -1.49
N ALA A 104 4.42 1.86 -1.42
CA ALA A 104 3.56 0.77 -1.87
C ALA A 104 2.43 0.50 -0.87
N PHE A 105 1.24 0.20 -1.39
CA PHE A 105 0.09 -0.27 -0.64
C PHE A 105 -0.30 -1.64 -1.18
N ILE A 106 0.06 -2.70 -0.46
CA ILE A 106 -0.11 -4.08 -0.93
C ILE A 106 -1.47 -4.59 -0.50
N VAL A 107 -2.18 -5.22 -1.44
CA VAL A 107 -3.44 -5.92 -1.21
C VAL A 107 -3.35 -7.35 -1.72
N SER A 108 -4.04 -8.27 -1.07
CA SER A 108 -4.23 -9.65 -1.54
C SER A 108 -5.05 -9.70 -2.85
N GLU A 109 -4.98 -10.82 -3.57
CA GLU A 109 -5.75 -11.02 -4.81
C GLU A 109 -7.27 -10.94 -4.56
N ASP A 110 -7.76 -11.41 -3.40
CA ASP A 110 -9.18 -11.33 -3.04
C ASP A 110 -9.65 -9.88 -2.91
N VAL A 111 -8.87 -9.05 -2.22
CA VAL A 111 -9.15 -7.61 -2.08
C VAL A 111 -9.06 -6.92 -3.43
N LYS A 112 -8.01 -7.19 -4.22
CA LYS A 112 -7.87 -6.68 -5.59
C LYS A 112 -9.09 -7.02 -6.43
N SER A 113 -9.51 -8.29 -6.45
CA SER A 113 -10.63 -8.76 -7.27
C SER A 113 -11.94 -8.07 -6.88
N ALA A 114 -12.17 -7.88 -5.58
CA ALA A 114 -13.33 -7.14 -5.10
C ALA A 114 -13.30 -5.65 -5.49
N LEU A 115 -12.12 -5.01 -5.47
CA LEU A 115 -11.95 -3.63 -5.92
C LEU A 115 -12.20 -3.49 -7.43
N GLU A 116 -11.65 -4.40 -8.23
CA GLU A 116 -11.85 -4.42 -9.69
C GLU A 116 -13.33 -4.61 -10.06
N ALA A 117 -14.07 -5.39 -9.27
CA ALA A 117 -15.50 -5.63 -9.49
C ALA A 117 -16.38 -4.38 -9.27
N VAL A 118 -15.91 -3.37 -8.52
CA VAL A 118 -16.63 -2.08 -8.40
C VAL A 118 -16.58 -1.31 -9.72
N GLY A 119 -15.49 -1.42 -10.47
CA GLY A 119 -15.25 -0.69 -11.71
C GLY A 119 -14.97 0.81 -11.52
N ASN A 120 -14.37 1.42 -12.54
CA ASN A 120 -14.17 2.87 -12.67
C ASN A 120 -13.47 3.57 -11.47
N LEU A 121 -12.54 2.90 -10.78
CA LEU A 121 -11.84 3.47 -9.61
C LEU A 121 -10.56 4.26 -9.96
N GLY A 122 -10.11 4.23 -11.22
CA GLY A 122 -8.83 4.83 -11.62
C GLY A 122 -7.59 4.16 -11.02
N VAL A 123 -7.73 2.94 -10.49
CA VAL A 123 -6.63 2.17 -9.89
C VAL A 123 -5.96 1.27 -10.92
N SER A 124 -4.65 1.06 -10.75
CA SER A 124 -3.89 0.02 -11.44
C SER A 124 -3.22 -0.88 -10.40
N PHE A 125 -3.16 -2.17 -10.70
CA PHE A 125 -2.51 -3.17 -9.84
C PHE A 125 -1.31 -3.76 -10.57
N GLU A 126 -0.18 -3.80 -9.88
CA GLU A 126 0.99 -4.57 -10.31
C GLU A 126 1.09 -5.82 -9.43
N ARG A 127 1.28 -6.98 -10.05
CA ARG A 127 1.56 -8.21 -9.32
C ARG A 127 2.99 -8.15 -8.77
N VAL A 128 3.13 -8.32 -7.45
CA VAL A 128 4.41 -8.31 -6.74
C VAL A 128 4.89 -9.70 -6.29
N THR A 129 4.12 -10.74 -6.62
CA THR A 129 4.42 -12.15 -6.33
C THR A 129 4.62 -12.95 -7.63
N GLY A 130 5.60 -13.85 -7.66
CA GLY A 130 5.94 -14.64 -8.86
C GLY A 130 7.21 -14.15 -9.58
N PRO A 131 7.65 -14.87 -10.64
CA PRO A 131 8.83 -14.48 -11.41
C PRO A 131 8.60 -13.15 -12.12
N SER A 132 9.67 -12.36 -12.23
CA SER A 132 9.73 -11.07 -12.94
C SER A 132 9.46 -11.21 -14.42
#